data_AF-A0A0E2H912-F1
#
_entry.id   AF-A0A0E2H912-F1
#
_cell.length_a   1.000
_cell.length_b   1.000
_cell.length_c   1.000
_cell.angle_alpha   90.00
_cell.angle_beta   90.00
_cell.angle_gamma   90.00
#
_symmetry.space_group_name_H-M   'P 1'
#
loop_
_entity.id
_entity.type
_entity.pdbx_description
1 polymer ?
#
loop_
_entity_poly.entity_id
_entity_poly.type
_entity_poly.pdbx_seq_one_letter_code
_entity_poly.pdbx_strand_id
1 'polypeptide(L)'
;MKQKKMNWKEMPIGLCLVALLAWFTFYVLLSGHSPQTLGSTFVRADIRFVFMGFACMFLFVNCEAANIRLLMRTFGKKVSYWRSLSYAFTDFYFTAITPSATGGQPMQLYYMVRDGFGAAHSSFSLLATAAVYQMTVLVYGCVMVGANLPFVMGESRVMRLLLVFGIYSAVQLTALYLVPYWACRALGLSVQIKDVLALQAILSLAVTAVPLPGSVGASEGSFLALYRTLLGTGQSFSVMLLSRGISFYAMLCISGLVTAFLQFARRGKSASPV
;
A
#
# COMPACT_ATOMS: atom_id res chain seq x y z
N MET A 1 15.71 16.28 -17.97
CA MET A 1 15.86 16.65 -16.54
C MET A 1 17.32 16.44 -16.13
N LYS A 2 18.04 17.50 -15.74
CA LYS A 2 19.40 17.38 -15.20
C LYS A 2 19.35 16.54 -13.91
N GLN A 3 20.19 15.51 -13.81
CA GLN A 3 20.32 14.65 -12.63
C GLN A 3 20.64 15.51 -11.40
N LYS A 4 19.69 15.64 -10.46
CA LYS A 4 20.04 16.00 -9.08
C LYS A 4 20.65 14.75 -8.45
N LYS A 5 21.98 14.67 -8.42
CA LYS A 5 22.70 13.63 -7.65
C LYS A 5 22.20 13.72 -6.21
N MET A 6 21.64 12.62 -5.70
CA MET A 6 21.25 12.52 -4.29
C MET A 6 22.49 12.80 -3.44
N ASN A 7 22.42 13.86 -2.63
CA ASN A 7 23.53 14.27 -1.79
C ASN A 7 23.73 13.18 -0.72
N TRP A 8 24.92 12.58 -0.67
CA TRP A 8 25.27 11.52 0.31
C TRP A 8 25.08 11.96 1.77
N LYS A 9 24.98 13.28 2.01
CA LYS A 9 24.70 13.90 3.31
C LYS A 9 23.21 13.87 3.72
N GLU A 10 22.27 13.66 2.78
CA GLU A 10 20.82 13.57 3.06
C GLU A 10 20.39 12.12 3.38
N MET A 11 21.14 11.13 2.89
CA MET A 11 20.96 9.70 3.18
C MET A 11 20.99 9.34 4.69
N PRO A 12 21.94 9.84 5.51
CA PRO A 12 21.97 9.54 6.93
C PRO A 12 20.79 10.17 7.69
N ILE A 13 20.25 11.30 7.23
CA ILE A 13 19.09 11.95 7.85
C ILE A 13 17.83 11.10 7.66
N GLY A 14 17.61 10.59 6.43
CA GLY A 14 16.52 9.66 6.15
C GLY A 14 16.64 8.34 6.92
N LEU A 15 17.83 7.76 6.98
CA LEU A 15 18.08 6.54 7.78
C LEU A 15 17.86 6.78 9.28
N CYS A 16 18.29 7.93 9.81
CA CYS A 16 18.07 8.31 11.20
C CYS A 16 16.57 8.47 11.50
N LEU A 17 15.80 9.10 10.60
CA LEU A 17 14.35 9.24 10.73
C LEU A 17 13.63 7.88 10.76
N VAL A 18 14.02 6.95 9.88
CA VAL A 18 13.47 5.57 9.84
C VAL A 18 13.81 4.82 11.11
N ALA A 19 15.07 4.91 11.58
CA ALA A 19 15.51 4.28 12.81
C ALA A 19 14.78 4.85 14.04
N LEU A 20 14.56 6.16 14.09
CA LEU A 20 13.78 6.84 15.14
C LEU A 20 12.31 6.42 15.13
N LEU A 21 11.67 6.35 13.96
CA LEU A 21 10.28 5.90 13.83
C LEU A 21 10.14 4.43 14.23
N ALA A 22 11.07 3.57 13.80
CA ALA A 22 11.10 2.16 14.21
C ALA A 22 11.31 2.03 15.73
N TRP A 23 12.29 2.76 16.29
CA TRP A 23 12.55 2.78 17.74
C TRP A 23 11.33 3.24 18.54
N PHE A 24 10.71 4.35 18.15
CA PHE A 24 9.51 4.88 18.81
C PHE A 24 8.35 3.88 18.76
N THR A 25 8.15 3.24 17.61
CA THR A 25 7.11 2.22 17.44
C THR A 25 7.36 1.00 18.33
N PHE A 26 8.58 0.46 18.33
CA PHE A 26 8.97 -0.65 19.21
C PHE A 26 8.91 -0.27 20.69
N TYR A 27 9.31 0.94 21.05
CA TYR A 27 9.22 1.46 22.42
C TYR A 27 7.76 1.48 22.88
N VAL A 28 6.86 2.11 22.13
CA VAL A 28 5.42 2.16 22.46
C VAL A 28 4.80 0.76 22.52
N LEU A 29 5.19 -0.15 21.61
CA LEU A 29 4.70 -1.53 21.57
C LEU A 29 5.20 -2.39 22.75
N LEU A 30 6.47 -2.24 23.14
CA LEU A 30 7.09 -3.02 24.21
C LEU A 30 6.81 -2.45 25.60
N SER A 31 6.48 -1.15 25.72
CA SER A 31 6.20 -0.48 26.99
C SER A 31 5.05 -1.10 27.79
N GLY A 32 4.15 -1.84 27.13
CA GLY A 32 2.98 -2.44 27.76
C GLY A 32 3.04 -3.95 27.98
N HIS A 33 4.06 -4.67 27.49
CA HIS A 33 4.03 -6.14 27.38
C HIS A 33 5.35 -6.77 27.88
N SER A 34 5.24 -7.82 28.71
CA SER A 34 6.41 -8.45 29.32
C SER A 34 7.26 -9.25 28.30
N PRO A 35 8.59 -9.10 28.28
CA PRO A 35 9.49 -9.80 27.34
C PRO A 35 9.39 -11.34 27.37
N GLN A 36 8.94 -11.91 28.50
CA GLN A 36 8.79 -13.36 28.68
C GLN A 36 7.62 -13.95 27.85
N THR A 37 6.58 -13.15 27.57
CA THR A 37 5.42 -13.55 26.76
C THR A 37 5.75 -13.59 25.27
N LEU A 38 6.69 -12.73 24.85
CA LEU A 38 7.24 -12.68 23.50
C LEU A 38 8.02 -13.95 23.15
N GLY A 39 9.00 -14.32 24.00
CA GLY A 39 9.86 -15.48 23.74
C GLY A 39 9.09 -16.81 23.70
N SER A 40 8.11 -16.99 24.59
CA SER A 40 7.29 -18.21 24.65
C SER A 40 6.32 -18.35 23.48
N THR A 41 5.91 -17.25 22.83
CA THR A 41 5.04 -17.31 21.65
C THR A 41 5.81 -17.73 20.39
N PHE A 42 7.01 -17.21 20.17
CA PHE A 42 7.82 -17.58 19.00
C PHE A 42 8.29 -19.04 19.04
N VAL A 43 8.55 -19.58 20.23
CA VAL A 43 8.91 -21.00 20.42
C VAL A 43 7.72 -21.94 20.14
N ARG A 44 6.49 -21.46 20.30
CA ARG A 44 5.26 -22.23 20.04
C ARG A 44 4.72 -22.09 18.61
N ALA A 45 5.27 -21.17 17.81
CA ALA A 45 4.79 -20.95 16.45
C ALA A 45 5.16 -22.13 15.56
N ASP A 46 4.16 -22.77 14.95
CA ASP A 46 4.38 -23.85 13.99
C ASP A 46 4.95 -23.28 12.68
N ILE A 47 6.16 -23.72 12.35
CA ILE A 47 6.94 -23.24 11.21
C ILE A 47 6.22 -23.41 9.87
N ARG A 48 5.30 -24.39 9.75
CA ARG A 48 4.55 -24.65 8.51
C ARG A 48 3.64 -23.48 8.16
N PHE A 49 2.97 -22.88 9.14
CA PHE A 49 2.11 -21.72 8.91
C PHE A 49 2.92 -20.44 8.71
N VAL A 50 4.09 -20.33 9.34
CA VAL A 50 5.03 -19.24 9.07
C VAL A 50 5.49 -19.29 7.60
N PHE A 51 5.85 -20.48 7.11
CA PHE A 51 6.21 -20.67 5.71
C PHE A 51 5.05 -20.31 4.76
N MET A 52 3.82 -20.71 5.07
CA MET A 52 2.64 -20.29 4.30
C MET A 52 2.48 -18.77 4.27
N GLY A 53 2.73 -18.07 5.39
CA GLY A 53 2.74 -16.61 5.41
C GLY A 53 3.77 -16.01 4.44
N PHE A 54 4.99 -16.55 4.42
CA PHE A 54 6.01 -16.14 3.45
C PHE A 54 5.61 -16.46 2.01
N ALA A 55 4.94 -17.60 1.77
CA ALA A 55 4.43 -17.95 0.45
C ALA A 55 3.36 -16.96 -0.03
N CYS A 56 2.47 -16.50 0.86
CA CYS A 56 1.50 -15.43 0.54
C CYS A 56 2.20 -14.13 0.15
N MET A 57 3.23 -13.73 0.90
CA MET A 57 3.99 -12.52 0.57
C MET A 57 4.78 -12.65 -0.74
N PHE A 58 5.32 -13.84 -1.01
CA PHE A 58 5.94 -14.12 -2.31
C PHE A 58 4.91 -14.01 -3.45
N LEU A 59 3.73 -14.61 -3.31
CA LEU A 59 2.66 -14.48 -4.28
C LEU A 59 2.28 -13.02 -4.51
N PHE A 60 2.10 -12.25 -3.43
CA PHE A 60 1.78 -10.82 -3.48
C PHE A 60 2.77 -10.03 -4.34
N VAL A 61 4.08 -10.15 -4.07
CA VAL A 61 5.12 -9.42 -4.82
C VAL A 61 5.14 -9.83 -6.30
N ASN A 62 4.89 -11.10 -6.59
CA ASN A 62 4.83 -11.59 -7.96
C ASN A 62 3.59 -11.09 -8.72
N CYS A 63 2.43 -11.00 -8.05
CA CYS A 63 1.23 -10.41 -8.60
C CYS A 63 1.44 -8.92 -8.91
N GLU A 64 2.13 -8.19 -8.03
CA GLU A 64 2.47 -6.78 -8.27
C GLU A 64 3.38 -6.64 -9.51
N ALA A 65 4.42 -7.46 -9.61
CA ALA A 65 5.28 -7.50 -10.79
C ALA A 65 4.50 -7.86 -12.07
N ALA A 66 3.54 -8.78 -12.00
CA ALA A 66 2.68 -9.16 -13.11
C ALA A 66 1.76 -8.02 -13.55
N ASN A 67 1.18 -7.26 -12.62
CA ASN A 67 0.34 -6.09 -12.90
C ASN A 67 1.10 -5.03 -13.72
N ILE A 68 2.34 -4.70 -13.33
CA ILE A 68 3.19 -3.77 -14.09
C ILE A 68 3.42 -4.26 -15.52
N ARG A 69 3.69 -5.55 -15.71
CA ARG A 69 3.92 -6.13 -17.04
C ARG A 69 2.67 -6.12 -17.90
N LEU A 70 1.52 -6.48 -17.33
CA LEU A 70 0.23 -6.52 -18.03
C LEU A 70 -0.12 -5.13 -18.54
N LEU A 71 0.05 -4.12 -17.68
CA LEU A 71 -0.30 -2.75 -18.02
C LEU A 71 0.70 -2.14 -19.00
N MET A 72 2.00 -2.42 -18.88
CA MET A 72 2.98 -1.95 -19.85
C MET A 72 2.80 -2.56 -21.24
N ARG A 73 2.20 -3.76 -21.35
CA ARG A 73 1.85 -4.39 -22.63
C ARG A 73 0.77 -3.61 -23.39
N THR A 74 -0.14 -2.90 -22.72
CA THR A 74 -1.16 -2.08 -23.41
C THR A 74 -0.54 -0.94 -24.21
N PHE A 75 0.68 -0.52 -23.84
CA PHE A 75 1.48 0.48 -24.55
C PHE A 75 2.47 -0.14 -25.56
N GLY A 76 2.35 -1.43 -25.86
CA GLY A 76 3.28 -2.16 -26.74
C GLY A 76 4.69 -2.31 -26.17
N LYS A 77 4.90 -2.02 -24.88
CA LYS A 77 6.22 -2.11 -24.22
C LYS A 77 6.36 -3.45 -23.50
N LYS A 78 7.34 -4.25 -23.90
CA LYS A 78 7.66 -5.52 -23.23
C LYS A 78 8.60 -5.27 -22.05
N VAL A 79 8.12 -5.49 -20.83
CA VAL A 79 8.93 -5.43 -19.61
C VAL A 79 9.37 -6.85 -19.21
N SER A 80 10.67 -7.03 -19.01
CA SER A 80 11.22 -8.29 -18.48
C SER A 80 10.72 -8.53 -17.05
N TYR A 81 10.45 -9.80 -16.74
CA TYR A 81 9.96 -10.21 -15.41
C TYR A 81 10.87 -9.75 -14.27
N TRP A 82 12.19 -9.89 -14.43
CA TRP A 82 13.14 -9.48 -13.40
C TRP A 82 13.17 -7.95 -13.19
N ARG A 83 12.87 -7.18 -14.24
CA ARG A 83 12.74 -5.72 -14.13
C ARG A 83 11.45 -5.35 -13.39
N SER A 84 10.32 -5.97 -13.74
CA SER A 84 9.07 -5.71 -12.99
C SER A 84 9.16 -6.15 -11.54
N LEU A 85 9.83 -7.27 -11.25
CA LEU A 85 10.07 -7.72 -9.88
C LEU A 85 10.95 -6.72 -9.12
N SER A 86 11.98 -6.15 -9.78
CA SER A 86 12.78 -5.07 -9.19
C SER A 86 11.97 -3.82 -8.86
N TYR A 87 10.98 -3.48 -9.70
CA TYR A 87 10.09 -2.34 -9.45
C TYR A 87 9.17 -2.60 -8.26
N ALA A 88 8.62 -3.81 -8.11
CA ALA A 88 7.79 -4.18 -6.96
C ALA A 88 8.58 -4.14 -5.64
N PHE A 89 9.80 -4.70 -5.62
CA PHE A 89 10.66 -4.60 -4.43
C PHE A 89 11.06 -3.15 -4.11
N THR A 90 11.30 -2.34 -5.13
CA THR A 90 11.59 -0.92 -4.92
C THR A 90 10.39 -0.20 -4.33
N ASP A 91 9.18 -0.46 -4.84
CA ASP A 91 7.95 0.10 -4.30
C ASP A 91 7.80 -0.27 -2.82
N PHE A 92 7.85 -1.57 -2.51
CA PHE A 92 7.73 -2.05 -1.14
C PHE A 92 8.76 -1.42 -0.19
N TYR A 93 10.03 -1.39 -0.60
CA TYR A 93 11.10 -0.84 0.23
C TYR A 93 10.88 0.64 0.53
N PHE A 94 10.68 1.46 -0.52
CA PHE A 94 10.52 2.90 -0.34
C PHE A 94 9.20 3.26 0.34
N THR A 95 8.14 2.47 0.15
CA THR A 95 6.91 2.55 0.93
C THR A 95 7.16 2.28 2.41
N ALA A 96 7.94 1.23 2.74
CA ALA A 96 8.19 0.85 4.12
C ALA A 96 9.09 1.84 4.90
N ILE A 97 10.02 2.53 4.21
CA ILE A 97 10.94 3.49 4.86
C ILE A 97 10.48 4.95 4.78
N THR A 98 9.48 5.29 3.97
CA THR A 98 9.02 6.67 3.90
C THR A 98 7.92 6.94 4.91
N PRO A 99 7.89 8.14 5.51
CA PRO A 99 6.75 8.57 6.29
C PRO A 99 5.50 8.34 5.46
N SER A 100 4.58 7.63 6.09
CA SER A 100 3.25 7.48 5.57
C SER A 100 3.08 6.66 4.29
N ALA A 101 4.05 5.82 3.94
CA ALA A 101 3.92 4.86 2.83
C ALA A 101 3.77 5.51 1.45
N THR A 102 4.33 6.71 1.23
CA THR A 102 4.19 7.47 -0.02
C THR A 102 5.38 7.34 -0.98
N GLY A 103 6.50 6.78 -0.54
CA GLY A 103 7.76 6.75 -1.30
C GLY A 103 7.87 5.69 -2.38
N GLY A 104 7.07 4.62 -2.32
CA GLY A 104 7.17 3.50 -3.25
C GLY A 104 6.92 3.90 -4.70
N GLN A 105 5.71 4.37 -5.00
CA GLN A 105 5.29 4.68 -6.37
C GLN A 105 6.14 5.77 -7.05
N PRO A 106 6.54 6.88 -6.39
CA PRO A 106 7.48 7.85 -6.97
C PRO A 106 8.83 7.22 -7.32
N MET A 107 9.34 6.33 -6.46
CA MET A 107 10.62 5.68 -6.71
C MET A 107 10.50 4.63 -7.83
N GLN A 108 9.39 3.89 -7.86
CA GLN A 108 9.07 2.95 -8.91
C GLN A 108 9.02 3.64 -10.28
N LEU A 109 8.35 4.80 -10.36
CA LEU A 109 8.31 5.66 -11.55
C LEU A 109 9.72 6.10 -11.98
N TYR A 110 10.53 6.57 -11.03
CA TYR A 110 11.89 7.01 -11.31
C TYR A 110 12.71 5.90 -11.97
N TYR A 111 12.65 4.67 -11.46
CA TYR A 111 13.40 3.55 -12.04
C TYR A 111 12.87 3.11 -13.40
N MET A 112 11.55 3.15 -13.62
CA MET A 112 10.98 2.86 -14.95
C MET A 112 11.45 3.89 -15.99
N VAL A 113 11.42 5.18 -15.66
CA VAL A 113 11.90 6.25 -16.55
C VAL A 113 13.39 6.14 -16.81
N ARG A 114 14.16 5.81 -15.78
CA ARG A 114 15.61 5.58 -15.89
C ARG A 114 15.94 4.37 -16.77
N ASP A 115 15.11 3.33 -16.75
CA ASP A 115 15.28 2.12 -17.56
C ASP A 115 14.78 2.31 -19.02
N GLY A 116 14.45 3.53 -19.42
CA GLY A 116 14.11 3.91 -20.80
C GLY A 116 12.62 3.85 -21.13
N PHE A 117 11.75 3.55 -20.16
CA PHE A 117 10.30 3.64 -20.37
C PHE A 117 9.84 5.11 -20.34
N GLY A 118 8.97 5.50 -21.27
CA GLY A 118 8.47 6.88 -21.29
C GLY A 118 7.74 7.27 -19.99
N ALA A 119 7.96 8.49 -19.51
CA ALA A 119 7.39 8.98 -18.26
C ALA A 119 5.86 8.91 -18.25
N ALA A 120 5.20 9.33 -19.34
CA ALA A 120 3.74 9.27 -19.46
C ALA A 120 3.20 7.84 -19.30
N HIS A 121 3.75 6.87 -20.03
CA HIS A 121 3.32 5.46 -19.97
C HIS A 121 3.57 4.84 -18.60
N SER A 122 4.72 5.16 -17.99
CA SER A 122 5.10 4.65 -16.67
C SER A 122 4.19 5.23 -15.59
N SER A 123 3.99 6.55 -15.57
CA SER A 123 3.09 7.23 -14.63
C SER A 123 1.66 6.72 -14.76
N PHE A 124 1.13 6.63 -15.98
CA PHE A 124 -0.21 6.08 -16.19
C PHE A 124 -0.32 4.66 -15.64
N SER A 125 0.66 3.81 -15.91
CA SER A 125 0.63 2.42 -15.45
C SER A 125 0.58 2.34 -13.91
N LEU A 126 1.37 3.16 -13.23
CA LEU A 126 1.40 3.15 -11.77
C LEU A 126 0.12 3.73 -11.15
N LEU A 127 -0.41 4.83 -11.68
CA LEU A 127 -1.66 5.43 -11.21
C LEU A 127 -2.86 4.50 -11.43
N ALA A 128 -2.94 3.85 -12.61
CA ALA A 128 -4.01 2.89 -12.88
C ALA A 128 -3.88 1.64 -12.00
N THR A 129 -2.67 1.16 -11.72
CA THR A 129 -2.45 0.07 -10.75
C THR A 129 -2.92 0.47 -9.35
N ALA A 130 -2.60 1.69 -8.90
CA ALA A 130 -3.03 2.22 -7.62
C ALA A 130 -4.57 2.31 -7.53
N ALA A 131 -5.21 2.85 -8.57
CA ALA A 131 -6.67 2.97 -8.63
C ALA A 131 -7.35 1.60 -8.58
N VAL A 132 -6.87 0.62 -9.35
CA VAL A 132 -7.40 -0.76 -9.35
C VAL A 132 -7.21 -1.43 -7.99
N TYR A 133 -6.06 -1.23 -7.33
CA TYR A 133 -5.83 -1.73 -5.99
C TYR A 133 -6.84 -1.15 -4.98
N GLN A 134 -7.06 0.17 -5.00
CA GLN A 134 -8.03 0.84 -4.12
C GLN A 134 -9.47 0.36 -4.38
N MET A 135 -9.86 0.21 -5.66
CA MET A 135 -11.17 -0.36 -6.03
C MET A 135 -11.32 -1.80 -5.54
N THR A 136 -10.28 -2.63 -5.68
CA THR A 136 -10.30 -4.04 -5.25
C THR A 136 -10.43 -4.15 -3.73
N VAL A 137 -9.69 -3.34 -2.97
CA VAL A 137 -9.80 -3.29 -1.51
C VAL A 137 -11.19 -2.86 -1.07
N LEU A 138 -11.79 -1.86 -1.72
CA LEU A 138 -13.15 -1.43 -1.44
C LEU A 138 -14.16 -2.55 -1.70
N VAL A 139 -14.10 -3.18 -2.87
CA VAL A 139 -15.00 -4.29 -3.24
C VAL A 139 -14.85 -5.45 -2.26
N TYR A 140 -13.62 -5.86 -1.95
CA TYR A 140 -13.35 -6.92 -0.98
C TYR A 140 -13.92 -6.57 0.40
N GLY A 141 -13.71 -5.34 0.87
CA GLY A 141 -14.26 -4.84 2.12
C GLY A 141 -15.80 -4.90 2.15
N CYS A 142 -16.47 -4.39 1.12
CA CYS A 142 -17.92 -4.41 1.01
C CYS A 142 -18.48 -5.84 0.98
N VAL A 143 -17.87 -6.74 0.20
CA VAL A 143 -18.28 -8.14 0.10
C VAL A 143 -18.12 -8.84 1.46
N MET A 144 -16.98 -8.65 2.14
CA MET A 144 -16.73 -9.31 3.42
C MET A 144 -17.61 -8.77 4.54
N VAL A 145 -17.90 -7.47 4.56
CA VAL A 145 -18.87 -6.87 5.48
C VAL A 145 -20.26 -7.42 5.19
N GLY A 146 -20.71 -7.42 3.93
CA GLY A 146 -22.02 -7.95 3.54
C GLY A 146 -22.21 -9.43 3.90
N ALA A 147 -21.19 -10.27 3.68
CA ALA A 147 -21.22 -11.69 4.00
C ALA A 147 -21.17 -11.97 5.51
N ASN A 148 -20.55 -11.10 6.31
CA ASN A 148 -20.34 -11.30 7.75
C ASN A 148 -20.92 -10.15 8.58
N LEU A 149 -22.05 -9.58 8.14
CA LEU A 149 -22.75 -8.47 8.79
C LEU A 149 -22.98 -8.68 10.30
N PRO A 150 -23.44 -9.87 10.77
CA PRO A 150 -23.64 -10.12 12.20
C PRO A 150 -22.33 -10.04 13.01
N PHE A 151 -21.22 -10.54 12.46
CA PHE A 151 -19.91 -10.44 13.08
C PHE A 151 -19.46 -8.98 13.18
N VAL A 152 -19.56 -8.23 12.07
CA VAL A 152 -19.15 -6.82 12.01
C VAL A 152 -20.03 -5.91 12.89
N MET A 153 -21.33 -6.20 13.04
CA MET A 153 -22.22 -5.43 13.93
C MET A 153 -22.08 -5.83 15.40
N GLY A 154 -21.71 -7.09 15.67
CA GLY A 154 -21.39 -7.61 17.00
C GLY A 154 -20.07 -7.09 17.57
N GLU A 155 -19.21 -6.55 16.72
CA GLU A 155 -17.96 -5.88 17.11
C GLU A 155 -18.17 -4.60 17.95
N SER A 156 -17.05 -4.08 18.46
CA SER A 156 -17.02 -2.89 19.33
C SER A 156 -17.82 -1.68 18.79
N ARG A 157 -18.25 -0.79 19.70
CA ARG A 157 -18.96 0.46 19.36
C ARG A 157 -18.20 1.30 18.33
N VAL A 158 -16.87 1.22 18.30
CA VAL A 158 -16.00 1.92 17.36
C VAL A 158 -16.21 1.44 15.92
N MET A 159 -16.33 0.13 15.68
CA MET A 159 -16.56 -0.41 14.33
C MET A 159 -17.88 0.08 13.75
N ARG A 160 -18.94 0.10 14.57
CA ARG A 160 -20.24 0.63 14.15
C ARG A 160 -20.18 2.13 13.81
N LEU A 161 -19.45 2.92 14.60
CA LEU A 161 -19.24 4.35 14.33
C LEU A 161 -18.47 4.57 13.02
N LEU A 162 -17.44 3.77 12.73
CA LEU A 162 -16.68 3.85 11.48
C LEU A 162 -17.54 3.54 10.26
N LEU A 163 -18.44 2.55 10.34
CA LEU A 163 -19.39 2.25 9.26
C LEU A 163 -20.36 3.41 9.03
N VAL A 164 -20.91 3.99 10.09
CA VAL A 164 -21.80 5.16 10.00
C VAL A 164 -21.05 6.36 9.40
N PHE A 165 -19.82 6.63 9.85
CA PHE A 165 -18.96 7.66 9.27
C PHE A 165 -18.74 7.44 7.77
N GLY A 166 -18.46 6.19 7.34
CA GLY A 166 -18.32 5.84 5.93
C GLY A 166 -19.58 6.13 5.11
N ILE A 167 -20.77 5.87 5.66
CA ILE A 167 -22.05 6.22 5.01
C ILE A 167 -22.17 7.74 4.86
N TYR A 168 -21.87 8.51 5.91
CA TYR A 168 -21.88 9.97 5.85
C TYR A 168 -20.92 10.51 4.77
N SER A 169 -19.69 9.97 4.70
CA SER A 169 -18.74 10.34 3.66
C SER A 169 -19.21 9.99 2.25
N ALA A 170 -19.91 8.86 2.07
CA ALA A 170 -20.49 8.48 0.78
C ALA A 170 -21.61 9.45 0.35
N VAL A 171 -22.47 9.85 1.28
CA VAL A 171 -23.51 10.88 1.03
C VAL A 171 -22.86 12.21 0.69
N GLN A 172 -21.83 12.62 1.44
CA GLN A 172 -21.06 13.84 1.19
C GLN A 172 -20.42 13.85 -0.21
N LEU A 173 -19.77 12.75 -0.63
CA LEU A 173 -19.17 12.63 -1.96
C LEU A 173 -20.22 12.63 -3.07
N THR A 174 -21.35 11.93 -2.86
CA THR A 174 -22.46 11.92 -3.83
C THR A 174 -23.01 13.33 -4.03
N ALA A 175 -23.20 14.08 -2.94
CA ALA A 175 -23.62 15.48 -3.01
C ALA A 175 -22.62 16.34 -3.80
N LEU A 176 -21.31 16.16 -3.57
CA LEU A 176 -20.26 16.85 -4.33
C LEU A 176 -20.31 16.50 -5.83
N TYR A 177 -20.45 15.22 -6.18
CA TYR A 177 -20.48 14.75 -7.57
C TYR A 177 -21.77 15.11 -8.32
N LEU A 178 -22.83 15.51 -7.60
CA LEU A 178 -24.05 16.06 -8.21
C LEU A 178 -23.92 17.55 -8.59
N VAL A 179 -22.92 18.28 -8.07
CA VAL A 179 -22.74 19.71 -8.40
C VAL A 179 -22.60 19.95 -9.91
N PRO A 180 -21.77 19.20 -10.67
CA PRO A 180 -21.70 19.33 -12.12
C PRO A 180 -23.01 18.99 -12.84
N TYR A 181 -23.80 18.06 -12.31
CA TYR A 181 -25.12 17.73 -12.88
C TYR A 181 -26.06 18.94 -12.79
N TRP A 182 -26.13 19.58 -11.63
CA TRP A 182 -26.96 20.78 -11.46
C TRP A 182 -26.45 21.96 -12.30
N ALA A 183 -25.14 22.10 -12.49
CA ALA A 183 -24.57 23.08 -13.40
C ALA A 183 -25.00 22.83 -14.87
N CYS A 184 -24.99 21.58 -15.34
CA CYS A 184 -25.51 21.23 -16.67
C CYS A 184 -26.99 21.60 -16.81
N ARG A 185 -27.82 21.31 -15.78
CA ARG A 185 -29.25 21.68 -15.79
C ARG A 185 -29.48 23.19 -15.76
N ALA A 186 -28.64 23.95 -15.04
CA ALA A 186 -28.70 25.41 -15.02
C ALA A 186 -28.38 26.03 -16.39
N LEU A 187 -27.55 25.36 -17.21
CA LEU A 187 -27.24 25.75 -18.59
C LEU A 187 -28.26 25.23 -19.62
N GLY A 188 -29.35 24.59 -19.18
CA GLY A 188 -30.38 24.03 -20.07
C GLY A 188 -30.01 22.70 -20.73
N LEU A 189 -28.91 22.04 -20.31
CA LEU A 189 -28.46 20.77 -20.87
C LEU A 189 -29.15 19.58 -20.20
N SER A 190 -29.75 18.69 -20.99
CA SER A 190 -30.39 17.46 -20.51
C SER A 190 -29.39 16.30 -20.45
N VAL A 191 -28.69 16.16 -19.33
CA VAL A 191 -27.77 15.04 -19.04
C VAL A 191 -28.38 14.07 -18.04
N GLN A 192 -28.04 12.78 -18.09
CA GLN A 192 -28.49 11.81 -17.09
C GLN A 192 -27.59 11.84 -15.85
N ILE A 193 -28.20 11.76 -14.67
CA ILE A 193 -27.48 11.78 -13.38
C ILE A 193 -26.41 10.68 -13.31
N LYS A 194 -26.77 9.47 -13.75
CA LYS A 194 -25.88 8.30 -13.71
C LYS A 194 -24.59 8.50 -14.51
N ASP A 195 -24.67 9.19 -15.65
CA ASP A 195 -23.53 9.41 -16.54
C ASP A 195 -22.58 10.45 -15.92
N VAL A 196 -23.13 11.50 -15.30
CA VAL A 196 -22.35 12.52 -14.59
C VAL A 196 -21.65 11.93 -13.37
N LEU A 197 -22.35 11.13 -12.56
CA LEU A 197 -21.76 10.46 -11.39
C LEU A 197 -20.64 9.49 -11.80
N ALA A 198 -20.84 8.72 -12.87
CA ALA A 198 -19.82 7.80 -13.39
C ALA A 198 -18.57 8.56 -13.86
N LEU A 199 -18.74 9.64 -14.63
CA LEU A 199 -17.63 10.48 -15.08
C LEU A 199 -16.90 11.16 -13.92
N GLN A 200 -17.62 11.64 -12.91
CA GLN A 200 -17.03 12.25 -11.72
C GLN A 200 -16.26 11.24 -10.86
N ALA A 201 -16.76 10.01 -10.72
CA ALA A 201 -16.03 8.95 -10.01
C ALA A 201 -14.72 8.60 -10.72
N ILE A 202 -14.75 8.45 -12.06
CA ILE A 202 -13.55 8.20 -12.88
C ILE A 202 -12.56 9.38 -12.76
N LEU A 203 -13.04 10.61 -12.90
CA LEU A 203 -12.23 11.82 -12.79
C LEU A 203 -11.61 11.94 -11.40
N SER A 204 -12.39 11.72 -10.35
CA SER A 204 -11.90 11.78 -8.98
C SER A 204 -10.86 10.71 -8.71
N LEU A 205 -11.04 9.47 -9.19
CA LEU A 205 -10.00 8.43 -9.08
C LEU A 205 -8.70 8.86 -9.76
N ALA A 206 -8.78 9.54 -10.91
CA ALA A 206 -7.60 10.08 -11.59
C ALA A 206 -6.92 11.22 -10.80
N VAL A 207 -7.71 12.06 -10.10
CA VAL A 207 -7.22 13.21 -9.33
C VAL A 207 -6.71 12.82 -7.94
N THR A 208 -7.35 11.86 -7.28
CA THR A 208 -6.98 11.39 -5.93
C THR A 208 -5.99 10.24 -5.95
N ALA A 209 -5.42 9.89 -7.12
CA ALA A 209 -4.35 8.91 -7.25
C ALA A 209 -3.01 9.35 -6.62
N VAL A 210 -3.02 10.39 -5.78
CA VAL A 210 -1.94 10.74 -4.86
C VAL A 210 -2.23 10.01 -3.53
N PRO A 211 -1.41 9.00 -3.14
CA PRO A 211 -1.67 8.22 -1.94
C PRO A 211 -1.73 9.12 -0.71
N LEU A 212 -2.86 9.10 -0.01
CA LEU A 212 -2.98 9.69 1.31
C LEU A 212 -2.31 8.78 2.36
N PRO A 213 -1.75 9.38 3.42
CA PRO A 213 -0.56 8.91 4.08
C PRO A 213 -0.88 8.15 5.40
N GLY A 214 -0.07 7.17 5.83
CA GLY A 214 0.17 6.99 7.29
C GLY A 214 0.03 5.59 7.90
N SER A 215 0.25 4.51 7.17
CA SER A 215 -0.33 3.22 7.60
C SER A 215 0.42 2.43 8.68
N VAL A 216 1.73 2.57 8.94
CA VAL A 216 2.42 1.60 9.83
C VAL A 216 1.91 1.68 11.29
N GLY A 217 1.99 2.83 11.95
CA GLY A 217 1.49 2.98 13.33
C GLY A 217 -0.04 2.92 13.44
N ALA A 218 -0.77 3.45 12.45
CA ALA A 218 -2.22 3.35 12.40
C ALA A 218 -2.71 1.92 12.16
N SER A 219 -2.02 1.14 11.32
CA SER A 219 -2.35 -0.27 11.02
C SER A 219 -2.07 -1.17 12.21
N GLU A 220 -0.98 -0.94 12.95
CA GLU A 220 -0.65 -1.71 14.16
C GLU A 220 -1.63 -1.41 15.28
N GLY A 221 -1.95 -0.14 15.52
CA GLY A 221 -3.00 0.27 16.46
C GLY A 221 -4.38 -0.28 16.08
N SER A 222 -4.73 -0.25 14.79
CA SER A 222 -5.98 -0.81 14.28
C SER A 222 -6.01 -2.34 14.40
N PHE A 223 -4.89 -3.03 14.16
CA PHE A 223 -4.79 -4.47 14.33
C PHE A 223 -5.03 -4.83 15.80
N LEU A 224 -4.35 -4.20 16.75
CA LEU A 224 -4.56 -4.46 18.17
C LEU A 224 -5.98 -4.14 18.62
N ALA A 225 -6.59 -3.07 18.11
CA ALA A 225 -7.95 -2.68 18.46
C ALA A 225 -9.01 -3.66 17.89
N LEU A 226 -8.85 -4.08 16.64
CA LEU A 226 -9.83 -4.89 15.90
C LEU A 226 -9.66 -6.40 16.11
N TYR A 227 -8.43 -6.90 16.31
CA TYR A 227 -8.19 -8.33 16.53
C TYR A 227 -8.28 -8.74 18.00
N ARG A 228 -8.31 -7.79 18.94
CA ARG A 228 -8.48 -8.06 20.38
C ARG A 228 -9.82 -8.71 20.73
N THR A 229 -10.86 -8.44 19.95
CA THR A 229 -12.17 -9.06 20.11
C THR A 229 -12.20 -10.50 19.59
N LEU A 230 -11.40 -10.80 18.57
CA LEU A 230 -11.25 -12.14 18.00
C LEU A 230 -10.28 -13.04 18.80
N LEU A 231 -9.15 -12.49 19.25
CA LEU A 231 -8.02 -13.24 19.81
C LEU A 231 -7.85 -13.06 21.33
N GLY A 232 -8.65 -12.20 21.97
CA GLY A 232 -8.51 -11.83 23.37
C GLY A 232 -7.30 -10.92 23.66
N THR A 233 -7.22 -10.41 24.90
CA THR A 233 -6.21 -9.44 25.35
C THR A 233 -4.77 -9.95 25.31
N GLY A 234 -4.56 -11.26 25.45
CA GLY A 234 -3.23 -11.86 25.58
C GLY A 234 -2.55 -12.31 24.29
N GLN A 235 -3.30 -12.61 23.21
CA GLN A 235 -2.72 -13.20 21.98
C GLN A 235 -2.65 -12.24 20.79
N SER A 236 -3.40 -11.14 20.83
CA SER A 236 -3.48 -10.17 19.72
C SER A 236 -2.14 -9.55 19.36
N PHE A 237 -1.32 -9.23 20.36
CA PHE A 237 0.02 -8.69 20.14
C PHE A 237 0.95 -9.70 19.49
N SER A 238 0.93 -10.94 19.96
CA SER A 238 1.75 -12.02 19.40
C SER A 238 1.43 -12.30 17.92
N VAL A 239 0.14 -12.35 17.58
CA VAL A 239 -0.30 -12.54 16.18
C VAL A 239 0.02 -11.32 15.32
N MET A 240 -0.13 -10.11 15.85
CA MET A 240 0.30 -8.89 15.16
C MET A 240 1.80 -8.93 14.87
N LEU A 241 2.62 -9.24 15.87
CA LEU A 241 4.07 -9.25 15.71
C LEU A 241 4.54 -10.30 14.71
N LEU A 242 3.93 -11.49 14.72
CA LEU A 242 4.25 -12.53 13.74
C LEU A 242 3.80 -12.14 12.32
N SER A 243 2.57 -11.64 12.17
CA SER A 243 2.03 -11.24 10.86
C SER A 243 2.78 -10.03 10.26
N ARG A 244 3.14 -9.04 11.08
CA ARG A 244 3.99 -7.90 10.68
C ARG A 244 5.45 -8.31 10.49
N GLY A 245 5.94 -9.25 11.29
CA GLY A 245 7.24 -9.93 11.12
C GLY A 245 7.41 -10.45 9.70
N ILE A 246 6.44 -11.22 9.22
CA ILE A 246 6.44 -11.82 7.89
C ILE A 246 6.15 -10.79 6.81
N SER A 247 5.05 -10.02 6.97
CA SER A 247 4.49 -9.20 5.90
C SER A 247 5.17 -7.85 5.73
N PHE A 248 5.89 -7.37 6.74
CA PHE A 248 6.49 -6.05 6.74
C PHE A 248 7.98 -6.06 7.06
N TYR A 249 8.39 -6.52 8.24
CA TYR A 249 9.79 -6.40 8.67
C TYR A 249 10.72 -7.31 7.85
N ALA A 250 10.34 -8.57 7.61
CA ALA A 250 11.12 -9.48 6.77
C ALA A 250 11.16 -8.99 5.32
N MET A 251 10.02 -8.52 4.79
CA MET A 251 9.98 -7.98 3.43
C MET A 251 10.76 -6.68 3.27
N LEU A 252 10.82 -5.81 4.29
CA LEU A 252 11.68 -4.64 4.29
C LEU A 252 13.16 -5.02 4.14
N CYS A 253 13.61 -6.04 4.89
CA CYS A 253 14.97 -6.56 4.77
C CYS A 253 15.25 -7.16 3.39
N ILE A 254 14.36 -8.04 2.90
CA ILE A 254 14.51 -8.69 1.58
C ILE A 254 14.50 -7.64 0.47
N SER A 255 13.51 -6.76 0.46
CA SER A 255 13.37 -5.70 -0.55
C SER A 255 14.54 -4.71 -0.51
N GLY A 256 15.06 -4.38 0.67
CA GLY A 256 16.25 -3.55 0.84
C GLY A 256 17.50 -4.21 0.25
N LEU A 257 17.74 -5.49 0.54
CA LEU A 257 18.86 -6.25 -0.01
C LEU A 257 18.78 -6.38 -1.53
N VAL A 258 17.60 -6.71 -2.06
CA VAL A 258 17.37 -6.80 -3.51
C VAL A 258 17.59 -5.44 -4.18
N THR A 259 17.03 -4.38 -3.62
CA THR A 259 17.18 -3.01 -4.15
C THR A 259 18.64 -2.55 -4.11
N ALA A 260 19.38 -2.85 -3.02
CA ALA A 260 20.80 -2.56 -2.92
C ALA A 260 21.61 -3.35 -3.97
N PHE A 261 21.38 -4.67 -4.07
CA PHE A 261 22.03 -5.52 -5.07
C PHE A 261 21.80 -5.01 -6.50
N LEU A 262 20.55 -4.65 -6.83
CA LEU A 262 20.21 -4.07 -8.13
C LEU A 262 20.91 -2.73 -8.38
N GLN A 263 21.04 -1.87 -7.36
CA GLN A 263 21.80 -0.63 -7.49
C GLN A 263 23.29 -0.88 -7.75
N PHE A 264 23.90 -1.85 -7.06
CA PHE A 264 25.29 -2.22 -7.27
C PHE A 264 25.51 -2.90 -8.63
N ALA A 265 24.68 -3.88 -9.01
CA ALA A 265 24.77 -4.59 -10.28
C ALA A 265 24.54 -3.68 -11.50
N ARG A 266 23.76 -2.59 -11.35
CA ARG A 266 23.48 -1.62 -12.43
C ARG A 266 24.50 -0.48 -12.53
N ARG A 267 25.45 -0.33 -11.59
CA ARG A 267 26.53 0.68 -11.71
C ARG A 267 27.52 0.40 -12.85
N GLY A 268 27.54 -0.81 -13.41
CA GLY A 268 28.47 -1.22 -14.47
C GLY A 268 27.87 -1.38 -15.88
N LYS A 269 26.57 -1.15 -16.10
CA LYS A 269 25.94 -1.29 -17.43
C LYS A 269 25.27 0.02 -17.83
N SER A 270 25.75 0.63 -18.91
CA SER A 270 25.03 1.69 -19.61
C SER A 270 23.65 1.17 -20.00
N ALA A 271 22.63 2.02 -19.88
CA ALA A 271 21.25 1.67 -20.22
C ALA A 271 21.24 1.08 -21.65
N SER A 272 20.82 -0.17 -21.78
CA SER A 272 20.54 -0.74 -23.10
C SER A 272 19.30 -0.02 -23.62
N PRO A 273 19.37 0.65 -24.78
CA PRO A 273 18.19 1.22 -25.40
C PRO A 273 17.22 0.07 -25.68
N VAL A 274 15.98 0.25 -25.22
CA VAL A 274 14.84 -0.60 -25.55
C VAL A 274 14.34 -0.25 -26.93
#